data_AF-A0A225DPG4-F1
#
_entry.id   AF-A0A225DPG4-F1
#
_cell.length_a   1.000
_cell.length_b   1.000
_cell.length_c   1.000
_cell.angle_alpha   90.00
_cell.angle_beta   90.00
_cell.angle_gamma   90.00
#
_symmetry.space_group_name_H-M   'P 1'
#
loop_
_entity.id
_entity.type
_entity.pdbx_description
1 polymer ?
#
loop_
_entity_poly.entity_id
_entity_poly.type
_entity_poly.pdbx_seq_one_letter_code
_entity_poly.pdbx_strand_id
1 'polypeptide(L)' 'MVCDNGNWGILEVSYHPDRYEMDAEKTRWFKKSGILCVEHFPAERCYKEPEAVVNEFLSLLAKHKR' A
#
# COMPACT_ATOMS: atom_id res chain seq x y z
N MET A 1 4.68 6.16 2.42
CA MET A 1 3.69 6.09 3.52
C MET A 1 2.65 7.15 3.30
N VAL A 2 1.41 6.86 3.65
CA VAL A 2 0.27 7.77 3.51
C VAL A 2 -0.46 7.80 4.86
N CYS A 3 -0.84 9.01 5.28
CA CYS A 3 -1.69 9.23 6.46
C CYS A 3 -2.94 9.95 5.98
N ASP A 4 -4.11 9.35 6.23
CA ASP A 4 -5.40 9.93 5.90
C ASP A 4 -6.41 9.66 7.02
N ASN A 5 -7.07 10.72 7.51
CA ASN A 5 -8.08 10.64 8.56
C ASN A 5 -7.64 9.84 9.82
N GLY A 6 -6.37 9.96 10.20
CA GLY A 6 -5.79 9.24 11.35
C GLY A 6 -5.41 7.78 11.08
N ASN A 7 -5.63 7.28 9.85
CA ASN A 7 -5.23 5.95 9.43
C ASN A 7 -3.89 5.99 8.68
N TRP A 8 -3.04 5.01 8.98
CA TRP A 8 -1.74 4.86 8.35
C TRP A 8 -1.75 3.69 7.38
N GLY A 9 -1.22 3.92 6.20
CA GLY A 9 -1.05 2.88 5.19
C GLY A 9 0.23 3.05 4.37
N ILE A 10 0.57 1.98 3.66
CA ILE A 10 1.74 1.92 2.80
C ILE A 10 1.28 1.55 1.40
N LEU A 11 1.55 2.46 0.46
CA LEU A 11 1.44 2.25 -0.97
C LEU A 11 2.85 1.90 -1.48
N GLU A 12 3.03 0.68 -1.96
CA GLU A 12 4.31 0.19 -2.48
C GLU A 12 4.29 0.13 -4.01
N VAL A 13 5.34 0.66 -4.63
CA VAL A 13 5.50 0.62 -6.08
C VAL A 13 6.34 -0.59 -6.46
N SER A 14 5.73 -1.57 -7.12
CA SER A 14 6.36 -2.83 -7.51
C SER A 14 6.94 -2.73 -8.93
N TYR A 15 8.27 -2.81 -9.05
CA TYR A 15 8.98 -2.81 -10.34
C TYR A 15 9.18 -4.21 -10.92
N HIS A 16 9.12 -5.24 -10.07
CA HIS A 16 9.31 -6.63 -10.47
C HIS A 16 8.20 -7.50 -9.86
N PRO A 17 7.48 -8.31 -10.65
CA PRO A 17 6.39 -9.15 -10.16
C PRO A 17 6.86 -10.26 -9.20
N ASP A 18 8.14 -10.65 -9.26
CA ASP A 18 8.63 -11.89 -8.64
C ASP A 18 9.34 -11.70 -7.27
N ARG A 19 9.20 -10.54 -6.62
CA ARG A 19 9.85 -10.26 -5.30
C ARG A 19 9.02 -10.61 -4.06
N TYR A 20 8.06 -11.50 -4.23
CA TYR A 20 7.00 -11.81 -3.25
C TYR A 20 7.51 -12.25 -1.86
N GLU A 21 8.63 -12.96 -1.76
CA GLU A 21 9.13 -13.48 -0.47
C GLU A 21 9.65 -12.39 0.46
N MET A 22 10.27 -11.34 -0.07
CA MET A 22 10.82 -10.24 0.73
C MET A 22 9.72 -9.29 1.23
N ASP A 23 8.64 -9.18 0.46
CA ASP A 23 7.48 -8.33 0.79
C ASP A 23 6.58 -8.96 1.86
N ALA A 24 6.55 -10.30 1.98
CA ALA A 24 5.74 -11.00 2.97
C ALA A 24 6.22 -10.77 4.41
N GLU A 25 7.54 -10.79 4.65
CA GLU A 25 8.09 -10.52 5.99
C GLU A 25 7.90 -9.07 6.40
N LYS A 26 8.18 -8.15 5.48
CA LYS A 26 7.99 -6.71 5.67
C LYS A 26 6.53 -6.36 5.95
N THR A 27 5.59 -6.97 5.23
CA THR A 27 4.15 -6.84 5.50
C THR A 27 3.79 -7.32 6.91
N ARG A 28 4.37 -8.44 7.38
CA ARG A 28 4.15 -8.94 8.75
C ARG A 28 4.66 -7.94 9.81
N TRP A 29 5.82 -7.33 9.57
CA TRP A 29 6.37 -6.31 10.47
C TRP A 29 5.46 -5.08 10.56
N PHE A 30 5.00 -4.55 9.41
CA PHE A 30 4.09 -3.41 9.40
C PHE A 30 2.75 -3.67 10.10
N LYS A 31 2.18 -4.87 9.88
CA LYS A 31 0.96 -5.29 10.59
C LYS A 31 1.16 -5.37 12.10
N LYS A 32 2.30 -5.88 12.58
CA LYS A 32 2.66 -5.87 14.01
C LYS A 32 2.79 -4.45 14.58
N SER A 33 3.23 -3.49 13.77
CA SER A 33 3.33 -2.08 14.16
C SER A 33 2.01 -1.30 14.07
N GLY A 34 0.90 -1.96 13.69
CA GLY A 34 -0.43 -1.35 13.60
C GLY A 34 -0.76 -0.72 12.24
N ILE A 35 0.11 -0.88 11.23
CA ILE A 35 -0.17 -0.50 9.84
C ILE A 35 -0.83 -1.69 9.16
N LEU A 36 -2.15 -1.63 8.99
CA LEU A 36 -2.94 -2.74 8.47
C LEU A 36 -3.11 -2.70 6.94
N CYS A 37 -3.09 -1.49 6.36
CA CYS A 37 -3.23 -1.27 4.93
C CYS A 37 -1.84 -1.17 4.28
N VAL A 38 -1.40 -2.26 3.65
CA VAL A 38 -0.15 -2.33 2.87
C VAL A 38 -0.51 -2.90 1.51
N GLU A 39 -0.49 -2.07 0.48
CA GLU A 39 -0.95 -2.40 -0.86
C GLU A 39 0.16 -2.20 -1.89
N HIS A 40 0.23 -3.11 -2.85
CA HIS A 40 1.26 -3.12 -3.89
C HIS A 40 0.65 -2.72 -5.23
N PHE A 41 1.23 -1.71 -5.87
CA PHE A 41 0.82 -1.22 -7.18
C PHE A 41 1.95 -1.39 -8.19
N PRO A 42 1.70 -1.97 -9.37
CA PRO A 42 2.71 -2.05 -10.42
C PRO A 42 3.22 -0.66 -10.82
N ALA A 43 4.53 -0.53 -11.01
CA ALA A 43 5.18 0.73 -11.38
C ALA A 43 4.53 1.36 -12.62
N GLU A 44 4.19 0.54 -13.61
CA GLU A 44 3.52 1.00 -14.83
C GLU A 44 2.19 1.72 -14.54
N ARG A 45 1.36 1.20 -13.63
CA ARG A 45 0.11 1.87 -13.23
C ARG A 45 0.39 3.17 -12.49
N CYS A 46 1.39 3.19 -11.60
CA CYS A 46 1.76 4.40 -10.88
C CYS A 46 2.23 5.52 -11.83
N TYR A 47 2.91 5.17 -12.94
CA TYR A 47 3.34 6.15 -13.94
C TYR A 47 2.20 6.60 -14.87
N LYS A 48 1.36 5.67 -15.34
CA LYS A 48 0.31 5.97 -16.33
C LYS A 48 -0.94 6.58 -15.71
N GLU A 49 -1.29 6.14 -14.50
CA GLU A 49 -2.59 6.42 -13.86
C GLU A 49 -2.42 6.80 -12.38
N PRO A 50 -1.59 7.81 -12.04
CA PRO A 50 -1.25 8.13 -10.65
C PRO A 50 -2.46 8.50 -9.79
N GLU A 51 -3.41 9.27 -10.33
CA GLU A 51 -4.63 9.64 -9.60
C GLU A 51 -5.53 8.44 -9.29
N ALA A 52 -5.70 7.53 -10.26
CA ALA A 52 -6.51 6.32 -10.07
C ALA A 52 -5.88 5.42 -9.00
N VAL A 53 -4.55 5.27 -9.02
CA VAL A 53 -3.79 4.51 -8.02
C VAL A 53 -3.96 5.11 -6.62
N VAL A 54 -3.84 6.43 -6.48
CA VAL A 54 -4.02 7.11 -5.18
C VAL A 54 -5.46 6.99 -4.70
N ASN A 55 -6.46 7.20 -5.56
CA ASN A 55 -7.87 7.08 -5.20
C ASN A 55 -8.26 5.65 -4.78
N GLU A 56 -7.76 4.65 -5.49
CA GLU A 56 -7.91 3.24 -5.14
C GLU A 56 -7.30 2.97 -3.76
N PHE A 57 -6.05 3.40 -3.54
CA PHE A 57 -5.37 3.23 -2.26
C PHE A 57 -6.10 3.92 -1.10
N LEU A 58 -6.54 5.18 -1.26
CA LEU A 58 -7.28 5.89 -0.22
C LEU A 58 -8.61 5.21 0.10
N SER A 59 -9.28 4.65 -0.90
CA SER A 59 -10.51 3.87 -0.71
C SER A 59 -10.26 2.58 0.10
N LEU A 60 -9.09 1.94 -0.08
CA LEU A 60 -8.68 0.78 0.72
C LEU A 60 -8.28 1.20 2.15
N LEU A 61 -7.56 2.31 2.30
CA LEU A 61 -7.16 2.85 3.60
C LEU A 61 -8.39 3.22 4.45
N ALA A 62 -9.42 3.81 3.84
CA ALA A 62 -10.65 4.19 4.52
C ALA A 62 -11.42 3.00 5.12
N LYS A 63 -11.24 1.77 4.59
CA LYS A 63 -11.84 0.54 5.16
C LYS A 63 -11.16 0.10 6.46
N HIS A 64 -9.97 0.63 6.75
CA HIS A 64 -9.20 0.33 7.96
C HIS A 64 -9.41 1.36 9.07
N LYS A 65 -10.45 2.20 8.96
CA LYS A 65 -10.86 3.13 10.02
C LYS A 65 -11.03 2.37 11.35
N ARG A 66 -10.28 2.81 12.35
CA ARG A 66 -10.50 2.42 13.75
C ARG A 66 -11.81 2.96 14.28
#